data_AF-A0A3P6SDP3-F1
#
_entry.id   AF-A0A3P6SDP3-F1
#
_cell.length_a   1.000
_cell.length_b   1.000
_cell.length_c   1.000
_cell.angle_alpha   90.00
_cell.angle_beta   90.00
_cell.angle_gamma   90.00
#
_symmetry.space_group_name_H-M   'P 1'
#
loop_
_entity.id
_entity.type
_entity.pdbx_description
1 polymer ?
#
loop_
_entity_poly.entity_id
_entity_poly.type
_entity_poly.pdbx_seq_one_letter_code
_entity_poly.pdbx_strand_id
1 'polypeptide(L)'
;MFQHFSNFIFKELHNDPHLFVEGASPNDVTQGILGNCWFVSACSALTHNQHLLNRVIPDADSQEWSVKNSYAGVFRFRFWRFGRWVEVVIDDLLPTRDGSLLFARSKTPNEFWSALLEKAFAK
;
A
#
# COMPACT_ATOMS: atom_id res chain seq x y z
N MET A 1 -1.36 -24.78 18.81
CA MET A 1 -0.71 -24.48 17.52
C MET A 1 -0.64 -22.96 17.41
N PHE A 2 0.45 -22.37 17.89
CA PHE A 2 0.64 -20.92 17.83
C PHE A 2 0.86 -20.53 16.37
N GLN A 3 -0.04 -19.71 15.82
CA GLN A 3 0.11 -19.19 14.47
C GLN A 3 1.25 -18.16 14.50
N HIS A 4 2.36 -18.43 13.81
CA HIS A 4 3.45 -17.46 13.68
C HIS A 4 3.01 -16.34 12.74
N PHE A 5 2.67 -15.19 13.34
CA PHE A 5 2.58 -13.92 12.63
C PHE A 5 3.96 -13.27 12.64
N SER A 6 4.44 -12.86 11.47
CA SER A 6 5.70 -12.14 11.32
C SER A 6 5.48 -10.88 10.49
N ASN A 7 6.12 -9.80 10.92
CA ASN A 7 6.25 -8.57 10.13
C ASN A 7 7.55 -8.68 9.34
N PHE A 8 7.49 -8.58 8.01
CA PHE A 8 8.68 -8.52 7.16
C PHE A 8 8.84 -7.12 6.55
N ILE A 9 10.10 -6.78 6.27
CA ILE A 9 10.49 -5.59 5.50
C ILE A 9 10.35 -5.93 4.00
N PHE A 10 9.94 -4.99 3.13
CA PHE A 10 9.66 -5.30 1.71
C PHE A 10 10.79 -5.98 0.93
N LYS A 11 12.05 -5.67 1.26
CA LYS A 11 13.23 -6.34 0.66
C LYS A 11 13.31 -7.84 0.97
N GLU A 12 12.61 -8.29 2.00
CA GLU A 12 12.51 -9.71 2.36
C GLU A 12 11.34 -10.40 1.62
N LEU A 13 10.41 -9.62 1.04
CA LEU A 13 9.26 -10.13 0.28
C LEU A 13 9.50 -10.15 -1.23
N HIS A 14 10.22 -9.16 -1.78
CA HIS A 14 10.57 -9.12 -3.20
C HIS A 14 11.93 -8.45 -3.42
N ASN A 15 12.70 -8.93 -4.41
CA ASN A 15 14.03 -8.38 -4.75
C ASN A 15 13.97 -7.01 -5.45
N ASP A 16 12.80 -6.66 -5.99
CA ASP A 16 12.56 -5.45 -6.77
C ASP A 16 11.16 -4.89 -6.44
N PRO A 17 10.96 -4.31 -5.24
CA PRO A 17 9.66 -3.77 -4.83
C PRO A 17 9.38 -2.42 -5.49
N HIS A 18 8.13 -2.16 -5.84
CA HIS A 18 7.64 -0.90 -6.41
C HIS A 18 6.38 -0.43 -5.69
N LEU A 19 6.18 0.88 -5.63
CA LEU A 19 4.97 1.49 -5.12
C LEU A 19 3.87 1.29 -6.16
N PHE A 20 4.17 1.58 -7.43
CA PHE A 20 3.29 1.34 -8.57
C PHE A 20 4.01 0.58 -9.69
N VAL A 21 3.33 -0.37 -10.34
CA VAL A 21 3.81 -1.01 -11.56
C VAL A 21 2.86 -0.62 -12.70
N GLU A 22 3.36 0.19 -13.63
CA GLU A 22 2.57 0.75 -14.75
C GLU A 22 1.41 1.69 -14.31
N GLY A 23 1.49 2.23 -13.09
CA GLY A 23 0.49 3.14 -12.51
C GLY A 23 -0.43 2.44 -11.52
N ALA A 24 -1.55 3.07 -11.16
CA ALA A 24 -2.55 2.45 -10.30
C ALA A 24 -3.75 1.97 -11.13
N SER A 25 -4.11 0.72 -10.97
CA SER A 25 -5.19 0.04 -11.68
C SER A 25 -6.15 -0.65 -10.70
N PRO A 26 -7.43 -0.87 -11.09
CA PRO A 26 -8.36 -1.67 -10.30
C PRO A 26 -7.87 -3.09 -9.99
N ASN A 27 -7.00 -3.66 -10.83
CA ASN A 27 -6.49 -5.03 -10.66
C ASN A 27 -5.43 -5.14 -9.56
N ASP A 28 -4.91 -4.01 -9.08
CA ASP A 28 -3.85 -3.92 -8.07
C ASP A 28 -4.41 -4.07 -6.66
N VAL A 29 -5.72 -4.29 -6.54
CA VAL A 29 -6.42 -4.38 -5.27
C VAL A 29 -7.18 -5.70 -5.23
N THR A 30 -6.51 -6.71 -4.70
CA THR A 30 -7.08 -8.03 -4.42
C THR A 30 -7.33 -8.17 -2.93
N GLN A 31 -8.50 -8.70 -2.57
CA GLN A 31 -8.87 -8.95 -1.18
C GLN A 31 -7.90 -9.94 -0.51
N GLY A 32 -7.51 -9.63 0.72
CA GLY A 32 -6.77 -10.56 1.58
C GLY A 32 -7.68 -11.61 2.22
N ILE A 33 -7.15 -12.34 3.20
CA ILE A 33 -7.88 -13.39 3.94
C ILE A 33 -8.98 -12.77 4.84
N LEU A 34 -8.83 -11.50 5.21
CA LEU A 34 -9.81 -10.75 5.99
C LEU A 34 -10.74 -9.95 5.07
N GLY A 35 -12.03 -9.94 5.40
CA GLY A 35 -13.11 -9.30 4.63
C GLY A 35 -12.97 -7.78 4.51
N ASN A 36 -12.17 -7.29 3.56
CA ASN A 36 -11.95 -5.85 3.30
C ASN A 36 -12.52 -5.39 1.95
N CYS A 37 -13.55 -6.06 1.42
CA CYS A 37 -14.13 -5.74 0.11
C CYS A 37 -14.57 -4.28 -0.05
N TRP A 38 -15.08 -3.65 1.02
CA TRP A 38 -15.43 -2.23 1.03
C TRP A 38 -14.21 -1.32 0.76
N PHE A 39 -13.04 -1.68 1.30
CA PHE A 39 -11.78 -0.97 1.08
C PHE A 39 -11.27 -1.21 -0.34
N VAL A 40 -11.33 -2.46 -0.80
CA VAL A 40 -10.94 -2.84 -2.17
C VAL A 40 -11.75 -2.07 -3.21
N SER A 41 -13.07 -2.02 -3.06
CA SER A 41 -13.95 -1.25 -3.93
C SER A 41 -13.66 0.24 -3.91
N ALA A 42 -13.36 0.81 -2.74
CA ALA A 42 -12.98 2.22 -2.63
C ALA A 42 -11.66 2.53 -3.35
N CYS A 43 -10.66 1.66 -3.22
CA CYS A 43 -9.37 1.81 -3.91
C CYS A 43 -9.53 1.66 -5.42
N SER A 44 -10.31 0.68 -5.89
CA SER A 44 -10.63 0.55 -7.32
C SER A 44 -11.35 1.78 -7.87
N ALA A 45 -12.27 2.39 -7.11
CA ALA A 45 -12.89 3.64 -7.53
C ALA A 45 -11.88 4.80 -7.57
N LEU A 46 -10.93 4.85 -6.62
CA LEU A 46 -9.89 5.86 -6.53
C LEU A 46 -8.96 5.85 -7.76
N THR A 47 -8.60 4.67 -8.30
CA THR A 47 -7.72 4.57 -9.47
C THR A 47 -8.30 5.20 -10.74
N HIS A 48 -9.63 5.37 -10.82
CA HIS A 48 -10.28 6.06 -11.94
C HIS A 48 -10.16 7.59 -11.88
N ASN A 49 -9.67 8.16 -10.77
CA ASN A 49 -9.50 9.60 -10.62
C ASN A 49 -8.06 9.92 -10.19
N GLN A 50 -7.19 10.14 -11.18
CA GLN A 50 -5.77 10.43 -10.94
C GLN A 50 -5.55 11.67 -10.06
N HIS A 51 -6.39 12.69 -10.18
CA HIS A 51 -6.27 13.89 -9.35
C HIS A 51 -6.51 13.58 -7.87
N LEU A 52 -7.53 12.76 -7.57
CA LEU A 52 -7.81 12.33 -6.21
C LEU A 52 -6.75 11.34 -5.71
N LEU A 53 -6.30 10.41 -6.55
CA LEU A 53 -5.22 9.47 -6.22
C LEU A 53 -3.94 10.20 -5.83
N ASN A 54 -3.50 11.20 -6.62
CA ASN A 54 -2.35 12.04 -6.32
C ASN A 54 -2.51 12.86 -5.03
N ARG A 55 -3.76 13.08 -4.60
CA ARG A 55 -4.06 13.75 -3.34
C ARG A 55 -3.95 12.80 -2.16
N VAL A 56 -4.35 11.54 -2.34
CA VAL A 56 -4.26 10.46 -1.33
C VAL A 56 -2.82 9.96 -1.19
N ILE A 57 -2.08 9.84 -2.29
CA ILE A 57 -0.69 9.39 -2.34
C ILE A 57 0.16 10.55 -2.87
N PRO A 58 0.51 11.53 -2.02
CA PRO A 58 1.26 12.72 -2.44
C PRO A 58 2.68 12.35 -2.84
N ASP A 59 3.25 13.06 -3.81
CA ASP A 59 4.65 12.92 -4.23
C ASP A 59 5.07 11.46 -4.50
N ALA A 60 4.20 10.64 -5.11
CA ALA A 60 4.41 9.20 -5.33
C ALA A 60 5.82 8.85 -5.85
N ASP A 61 6.30 9.58 -6.86
CA ASP A 61 7.63 9.38 -7.45
C ASP A 61 8.79 9.55 -6.44
N SER A 62 8.60 10.39 -5.41
CA SER A 62 9.60 10.59 -4.34
C SER A 62 9.58 9.47 -3.30
N GLN A 63 8.46 8.75 -3.20
CA GLN A 63 8.25 7.65 -2.27
C GLN A 63 8.58 6.29 -2.92
N GLU A 64 8.75 6.26 -4.23
CA GLU A 64 9.09 5.07 -5.00
C GLU A 64 10.47 4.52 -4.64
N TRP A 65 10.60 3.20 -4.70
CA TRP A 65 11.86 2.47 -4.61
C TRP A 65 12.70 2.75 -5.86
N SER A 66 13.49 3.82 -5.82
CA SER A 66 14.38 4.19 -6.92
C SER A 66 15.82 4.33 -6.43
N VAL A 67 16.78 3.99 -7.28
CA VAL A 67 18.21 4.29 -7.05
C VAL A 67 18.45 5.80 -6.91
N LYS A 68 17.56 6.62 -7.48
CA LYS A 68 17.63 8.09 -7.43
C LYS A 68 17.15 8.67 -6.10
N ASN A 69 16.36 7.93 -5.32
CA ASN A 69 15.83 8.36 -4.03
C ASN A 69 16.46 7.55 -2.90
N SER A 70 16.84 8.20 -1.80
CA SER A 70 17.32 7.47 -0.63
C SER A 70 16.13 6.77 0.02
N TYR A 71 16.03 5.45 -0.17
CA TYR A 71 15.03 4.63 0.48
C TYR A 71 15.14 4.74 2.00
N ALA A 72 14.09 5.24 2.65
CA ALA A 72 14.03 5.38 4.10
C ALA A 72 13.03 4.44 4.79
N GLY A 73 12.26 3.64 4.02
CA GLY A 73 11.18 2.80 4.57
C GLY A 73 10.02 3.58 5.17
N VAL A 74 9.80 4.82 4.71
CA VAL A 74 8.76 5.73 5.23
C VAL A 74 7.86 6.16 4.10
N PHE A 75 6.54 6.01 4.30
CA PHE A 75 5.50 6.34 3.33
C PHE A 75 4.46 7.28 3.94
N ARG A 76 3.88 8.12 3.09
CA ARG A 76 2.95 9.20 3.43
C ARG A 76 1.69 9.04 2.60
N PHE A 77 0.56 9.08 3.29
CA PHE A 77 -0.78 9.04 2.72
C PHE A 77 -1.61 10.18 3.28
N ARG A 78 -2.64 10.61 2.56
CA ARG A 78 -3.57 11.65 3.03
C ARG A 78 -5.00 11.14 2.96
N PHE A 79 -5.72 11.35 4.07
CA PHE A 79 -7.12 10.99 4.18
C PHE A 79 -7.96 12.22 4.48
N TRP A 80 -9.18 12.24 3.95
CA TRP A 80 -10.15 13.27 4.28
C TRP A 80 -10.87 12.90 5.57
N ARG A 81 -10.66 13.69 6.63
CA ARG A 81 -11.25 13.43 7.95
C ARG A 81 -11.73 14.74 8.56
N PHE A 82 -13.03 14.80 8.87
CA PHE A 82 -13.68 15.96 9.50
C PHE A 82 -13.42 17.29 8.78
N GLY A 83 -13.59 17.31 7.46
CA GLY A 83 -13.52 18.53 6.66
C GLY A 83 -12.09 19.00 6.31
N ARG A 84 -11.07 18.19 6.58
CA ARG A 84 -9.67 18.50 6.23
C ARG A 84 -8.91 17.26 5.77
N TRP A 85 -7.84 17.50 5.01
CA TRP A 85 -6.84 16.49 4.69
C TRP A 85 -5.92 16.27 5.89
N VAL A 86 -5.74 15.01 6.29
CA VAL A 86 -4.86 14.58 7.36
C VAL A 86 -3.79 13.67 6.76
N GLU A 87 -2.53 14.02 6.97
CA GLU A 87 -1.40 13.20 6.55
C GLU A 87 -1.11 12.11 7.58
N VAL A 88 -0.92 10.89 7.10
CA VAL A 88 -0.58 9.70 7.87
C VAL A 88 0.73 9.16 7.34
N VAL A 89 1.71 9.06 8.24
CA VAL A 89 3.04 8.51 7.95
C VAL A 89 3.12 7.10 8.52
N ILE A 90 3.53 6.14 7.71
CA ILE A 90 3.73 4.74 8.10
C ILE A 90 5.13 4.26 7.70
N ASP A 91 5.63 3.28 8.44
CA ASP A 91 6.75 2.47 7.97
C ASP A 91 6.27 1.41 6.98
N ASP A 92 7.22 0.61 6.51
CA ASP A 92 7.09 -0.32 5.41
C ASP A 92 6.80 -1.78 5.88
N LEU A 93 6.62 -2.02 7.18
CA LEU A 93 6.37 -3.35 7.74
C LEU A 93 4.92 -3.79 7.51
N LEU A 94 4.70 -4.87 6.76
CA LEU A 94 3.36 -5.40 6.52
C LEU A 94 3.12 -6.74 7.25
N PRO A 95 1.90 -6.98 7.75
CA PRO A 95 1.54 -8.27 8.33
C PRO A 95 1.54 -9.37 7.27
N THR A 96 2.31 -10.42 7.53
CA THR A 96 2.42 -11.57 6.63
C THR A 96 2.16 -12.89 7.36
N ARG A 97 1.91 -13.92 6.56
CA ARG A 97 1.91 -15.32 6.98
C ARG A 97 2.49 -16.15 5.86
N ASP A 98 3.43 -17.03 6.19
CA ASP A 98 4.09 -17.92 5.22
C ASP A 98 4.66 -17.16 4.00
N GLY A 99 5.23 -15.97 4.23
CA GLY A 99 5.78 -15.09 3.20
C GLY A 99 4.75 -14.37 2.33
N SER A 100 3.46 -14.46 2.65
CA SER A 100 2.36 -13.82 1.92
C SER A 100 1.67 -12.72 2.72
N LEU A 101 1.31 -11.62 2.06
CA LEU A 101 0.51 -10.55 2.66
C LEU A 101 -0.86 -11.07 3.11
N LEU A 102 -1.27 -10.70 4.32
CA LEU A 102 -2.55 -11.12 4.91
C LEU A 102 -3.74 -10.27 4.45
N PHE A 103 -3.48 -9.01 4.09
CA PHE A 103 -4.47 -7.99 3.77
C PHE A 103 -4.50 -7.68 2.26
N ALA A 104 -4.96 -6.50 1.84
CA ALA A 104 -5.00 -6.10 0.43
C ALA A 104 -3.62 -6.22 -0.20
N ARG A 105 -3.59 -6.70 -1.44
CA ARG A 105 -2.38 -6.90 -2.23
C ARG A 105 -2.67 -6.76 -3.71
N SER A 106 -1.66 -6.41 -4.49
CA SER A 106 -1.74 -6.48 -5.94
C SER A 106 -1.66 -7.93 -6.43
N LYS A 107 -2.20 -8.18 -7.63
CA LYS A 107 -1.89 -9.40 -8.38
C LYS A 107 -0.44 -9.39 -8.88
N THR A 108 0.11 -8.21 -9.08
CA THR A 108 1.51 -7.98 -9.39
C THR A 108 2.32 -8.13 -8.09
N PRO A 109 3.15 -9.17 -7.93
CA PRO A 109 3.73 -9.52 -6.63
C PRO A 109 4.67 -8.48 -6.03
N ASN A 110 5.16 -7.55 -6.86
CA ASN A 110 6.10 -6.51 -6.46
C ASN A 110 5.47 -5.11 -6.38
N GLU A 111 4.15 -5.00 -6.41
CA GLU A 111 3.43 -3.74 -6.29
C GLU A 111 2.72 -3.62 -4.93
N PHE A 112 2.97 -2.51 -4.23
CA PHE A 112 2.65 -2.41 -2.80
C PHE A 112 1.79 -1.21 -2.38
N TRP A 113 1.39 -0.30 -3.29
CA TRP A 113 0.60 0.88 -2.92
C TRP A 113 -0.69 0.53 -2.17
N SER A 114 -1.40 -0.52 -2.59
CA SER A 114 -2.70 -0.89 -2.03
C SER A 114 -2.57 -1.45 -0.61
N ALA A 115 -1.53 -2.25 -0.36
CA ALA A 115 -1.21 -2.78 0.97
C ALA A 115 -0.78 -1.68 1.95
N LEU A 116 0.07 -0.75 1.48
CA LEU A 116 0.52 0.40 2.27
C LEU A 116 -0.62 1.37 2.58
N LEU A 117 -1.48 1.64 1.59
CA LEU A 117 -2.65 2.49 1.78
C LEU A 117 -3.59 1.90 2.84
N GLU A 118 -3.80 0.58 2.83
CA GLU A 118 -4.62 -0.08 3.85
C GLU A 118 -4.00 0.04 5.24
N LYS A 119 -2.69 -0.18 5.37
CA LYS A 119 -1.98 0.02 6.64
C LYS A 119 -2.11 1.45 7.14
N ALA A 120 -1.98 2.44 6.26
CA ALA A 120 -2.15 3.84 6.62
C ALA A 120 -3.60 4.16 7.03
N PHE A 121 -4.59 3.54 6.40
CA PHE A 121 -6.00 3.69 6.76
C PHE A 121 -6.33 3.05 8.13
N ALA A 122 -5.62 1.99 8.50
CA ALA A 122 -5.80 1.30 9.78
C ALA A 122 -5.17 2.01 10.99
N LYS A 123 -4.34 3.05 10.76
CA LYS A 123 -3.66 3.84 11.80
C LYS A 123 -4.51 5.01 12.29
#